data_AF-A0A822FEA9-F1
#
_entry.id   AF-A0A822FEA9-F1
#
_cell.length_a   1.000
_cell.length_b   1.000
_cell.length_c   1.000
_cell.angle_alpha   90.00
_cell.angle_beta   90.00
_cell.angle_gamma   90.00
#
_symmetry.space_group_name_H-M   'P 1'
#
loop_
_entity.id
_entity.type
_entity.pdbx_description
1 polymer ?
#
loop_
_entity_poly.entity_id
_entity_poly.type
_entity_poly.pdbx_seq_one_letter_code
_entity_poly.pdbx_strand_id
1 'polypeptide(L)'
;MVVPSYLFVIMFSTTSSESPIPLSTILLKLTMFQDQITLYAENWFQIVFVKIDNNYYLAVLQEFQVSNISTSIGPDRRCLPIDELLNSSQLTMPKIQRAKFYHIP
;
A
#
# COMPACT_ATOMS: atom_id res chain seq x y z
N MET A 1 16.47 38.01 -13.89
CA MET A 1 15.22 37.31 -13.48
C MET A 1 15.64 35.96 -12.92
N VAL A 2 15.56 35.76 -11.61
CA VAL A 2 16.04 34.51 -10.99
C VAL A 2 14.84 33.60 -10.83
N VAL A 3 14.78 32.53 -11.63
CA VAL A 3 13.76 31.49 -11.51
C VAL A 3 14.26 30.46 -10.50
N PRO A 4 13.65 30.31 -9.30
CA PRO A 4 14.02 29.22 -8.40
C PRO A 4 13.64 27.91 -9.07
N SER A 5 14.63 27.05 -9.20
CA SER A 5 14.69 26.00 -10.22
C SER A 5 14.25 24.64 -9.69
N TYR A 6 13.48 24.58 -8.60
CA TYR A 6 13.17 23.29 -7.96
C TYR A 6 11.82 23.33 -7.24
N LEU A 7 11.09 22.22 -7.32
CA LEU A 7 9.85 21.96 -6.61
C LEU A 7 10.12 20.84 -5.60
N PHE A 8 9.72 21.08 -4.35
CA PHE A 8 9.90 20.14 -3.24
C PHE A 8 8.53 19.64 -2.81
N VAL A 9 8.24 18.37 -3.10
CA VAL A 9 6.99 17.72 -2.70
C VAL A 9 7.28 16.85 -1.49
N ILE A 10 6.53 17.07 -0.41
CA ILE A 10 6.55 16.20 0.75
C ILE A 10 5.18 15.54 0.84
N MET A 11 5.15 14.22 0.80
CA MET A 11 3.92 13.44 0.94
C MET A 11 3.87 12.84 2.35
N PHE A 12 2.76 13.08 3.05
CA PHE A 12 2.52 12.59 4.40
C PHE A 12 1.40 11.56 4.41
N SER A 13 1.54 10.52 5.23
CA SER A 13 0.44 9.61 5.58
C SER A 13 -0.18 10.01 6.91
N THR A 14 -1.50 10.02 7.01
CA THR A 14 -2.23 10.18 8.27
C THR A 14 -2.66 8.80 8.77
N THR A 15 -1.72 8.04 9.34
CA THR A 15 -2.03 6.76 9.99
C THR A 15 -2.22 6.98 11.48
N SER A 16 -3.48 7.07 11.90
CA SER A 16 -3.93 7.18 13.31
C SER A 16 -3.52 8.47 14.03
N SER A 17 -4.27 8.78 15.09
CA SER A 17 -4.54 10.10 15.67
C SER A 17 -3.37 10.88 16.30
N GLU A 18 -2.10 10.52 16.10
CA GLU A 18 -1.01 11.18 16.86
C GLU A 18 0.19 11.69 16.05
N SER A 19 0.46 11.27 14.81
CA SER A 19 1.59 11.87 14.05
C SER A 19 1.54 11.61 12.54
N PRO A 20 1.68 12.63 11.67
CA PRO A 20 1.91 12.42 10.24
C PRO A 20 3.32 11.86 10.01
N ILE A 21 3.40 10.74 9.28
CA ILE A 21 4.68 10.12 8.91
C ILE A 21 5.02 10.55 7.47
N PRO A 22 6.20 11.15 7.21
CA PRO A 22 6.62 11.47 5.85
C PRO A 22 6.87 10.17 5.07
N LEU A 23 6.08 9.94 4.02
CA LEU A 23 6.15 8.75 3.17
C LEU A 23 7.28 8.86 2.15
N SER A 24 7.43 10.05 1.56
CA SER A 24 8.41 10.30 0.53
C SER A 24 8.63 11.80 0.33
N THR A 25 9.82 12.12 -0.14
CA THR A 25 10.23 13.47 -0.50
C THR A 25 10.71 13.44 -1.94
N ILE A 26 10.09 14.25 -2.80
CA ILE A 26 10.44 14.36 -4.21
C ILE A 26 10.98 15.76 -4.47
N LEU A 27 12.22 15.84 -4.95
CA LEU A 27 12.83 17.07 -5.44
C LEU A 27 12.81 17.03 -6.97
N LEU A 28 12.10 17.97 -7.59
CA LEU A 28 11.99 18.09 -9.04
C LEU A 28 12.62 19.38 -9.51
N LYS A 29 13.56 19.32 -10.45
CA LYS A 29 14.11 20.52 -11.08
C LYS A 29 13.17 21.01 -12.18
N LEU A 30 12.71 22.25 -12.09
CA LEU A 30 11.84 22.85 -13.11
C LEU A 30 12.70 23.44 -14.24
N THR A 31 12.32 23.13 -15.47
CA THR A 31 12.86 23.79 -16.67
C THR A 31 11.99 25.00 -17.03
N MET A 32 12.53 25.96 -17.80
CA MET A 32 11.81 27.19 -18.14
C MET A 32 10.53 26.99 -18.99
N PHE A 33 10.29 25.77 -19.46
CA PHE A 33 9.19 25.43 -20.37
C PHE A 33 8.22 24.40 -19.78
N GLN A 34 8.32 24.09 -18.49
CA GLN A 34 7.37 23.20 -17.81
C GLN A 34 6.31 24.01 -17.08
N ASP A 35 5.07 23.98 -17.58
CA ASP A 35 3.88 24.56 -16.96
C ASP A 35 3.04 23.52 -16.19
N GLN A 36 3.29 22.22 -16.41
CA GLN A 36 2.59 21.11 -15.75
C GLN A 36 3.56 20.01 -15.29
N ILE A 37 3.22 19.36 -14.18
CA ILE A 37 3.99 18.25 -13.58
C ILE A 37 3.00 17.16 -13.17
N THR A 38 3.30 15.93 -13.56
CA THR A 38 2.56 14.74 -13.10
C THR A 38 3.44 13.96 -12.14
N LEU A 39 2.91 13.67 -10.94
CA LEU A 39 3.57 12.88 -9.91
C LEU A 39 2.95 11.49 -9.89
N TYR A 40 3.78 10.45 -9.92
CA TYR A 40 3.35 9.07 -9.71
C TYR A 40 3.83 8.64 -8.32
N ALA A 41 2.89 8.38 -7.42
CA ALA A 41 3.16 7.81 -6.10
C ALA A 41 2.73 6.35 -6.11
N GLU A 42 3.64 5.43 -5.76
CA GLU A 42 3.29 4.03 -5.55
C GLU A 42 2.66 3.88 -4.16
N ASN A 43 1.46 3.29 -4.09
CA ASN A 43 0.83 2.92 -2.83
C ASN A 43 1.28 1.51 -2.42
N TRP A 44 1.98 1.42 -1.29
CA TRP A 44 2.58 0.17 -0.78
C TRP A 44 1.64 -0.53 0.19
N PHE A 45 0.77 -1.39 -0.30
CA PHE A 45 -0.06 -2.20 0.58
C PHE A 45 0.71 -3.39 1.15
N GLN A 46 0.54 -3.64 2.44
CA GLN A 46 1.03 -4.82 3.14
C GLN A 46 -0.14 -5.76 3.43
N ILE A 47 0.01 -7.02 3.01
CA ILE A 47 -0.95 -8.09 3.28
C ILE A 47 -0.25 -9.18 4.08
N VAL A 48 -0.84 -9.57 5.21
CA VAL A 48 -0.32 -10.64 6.04
C VAL A 48 -1.38 -11.72 6.20
N PHE A 49 -1.02 -12.93 5.81
CA PHE A 49 -1.82 -14.14 6.05
C PHE A 49 -1.19 -14.96 7.15
N VAL A 50 -2.03 -15.55 7.99
CA VAL A 50 -1.59 -16.49 9.04
C VAL A 50 -2.26 -17.83 8.79
N LYS A 51 -1.46 -18.90 8.84
CA LYS A 51 -1.95 -20.27 8.76
C LYS A 51 -2.02 -20.87 10.16
N ILE A 52 -3.19 -21.34 10.55
CA ILE A 52 -3.41 -22.10 11.79
C ILE A 52 -4.09 -23.40 11.39
N ASP A 53 -3.44 -24.53 11.69
CA ASP A 53 -3.82 -25.85 11.18
C ASP A 53 -3.97 -25.86 9.64
N ASN A 54 -5.15 -26.19 9.13
CA ASN A 54 -5.50 -26.17 7.71
C ASN A 54 -6.28 -24.92 7.28
N ASN A 55 -6.35 -23.91 8.13
CA ASN A 55 -7.11 -22.69 7.88
C ASN A 55 -6.17 -21.51 7.67
N TYR A 56 -6.51 -20.67 6.70
CA TYR A 56 -5.82 -19.41 6.44
C TYR A 56 -6.67 -18.26 6.96
N TYR A 57 -6.00 -17.24 7.49
CA TYR A 57 -6.64 -16.05 8.05
C TYR A 57 -5.95 -14.80 7.52
N LEU A 58 -6.74 -13.80 7.10
CA LEU A 58 -6.23 -12.49 6.76
C LEU A 58 -5.97 -11.69 8.04
N ALA A 59 -4.71 -11.62 8.44
CA ALA A 59 -4.30 -10.96 9.68
C ALA A 59 -4.19 -9.44 9.51
N VAL A 60 -3.70 -8.99 8.36
CA VAL A 60 -3.55 -7.56 8.02
C VAL A 60 -3.80 -7.33 6.54
N LEU A 61 -4.50 -6.24 6.25
CA LEU A 61 -4.52 -5.57 4.95
C LEU A 61 -4.46 -4.07 5.21
N GLN A 62 -3.32 -3.45 4.90
CA GLN A 62 -3.08 -2.04 5.18
C GLN A 62 -2.31 -1.38 4.04
N GLU A 63 -2.54 -0.10 3.80
CA GLU A 63 -1.94 0.65 2.68
C GLU A 63 -0.49 1.09 2.92
N PHE A 64 0.09 0.78 4.08
CA PHE A 64 1.45 1.18 4.46
C PHE A 64 2.19 0.07 5.20
N GLN A 65 3.51 0.01 5.02
CA GLN A 65 4.34 -0.93 5.75
C GLN A 65 4.54 -0.48 7.19
N VAL A 66 4.12 -1.30 8.16
CA VAL A 66 4.31 -1.03 9.59
C VAL A 66 5.29 -2.06 10.15
N SER A 67 6.23 -1.60 10.99
CA SER A 67 7.29 -2.44 11.56
C SER A 67 6.77 -3.45 12.59
N ASN A 68 5.73 -3.07 13.35
CA ASN A 68 5.10 -3.91 14.36
C ASN A 68 3.62 -4.09 14.03
N ILE A 69 3.19 -5.33 13.89
CA ILE A 69 1.80 -5.70 13.61
C ILE A 69 1.23 -6.40 14.83
N SER A 70 0.16 -5.83 15.38
CA SER A 70 -0.67 -6.46 16.40
C SER A 70 -2.10 -6.53 15.89
N THR A 71 -2.65 -7.73 15.81
CA THR A 71 -3.95 -7.99 15.21
C THR A 71 -4.58 -9.21 15.85
N SER A 72 -5.90 -9.20 16.07
CA SER A 72 -6.64 -10.37 16.53
C SER A 72 -6.96 -11.26 15.33
N ILE A 73 -6.85 -12.58 15.53
CA ILE A 73 -7.25 -13.58 14.54
C ILE A 73 -8.46 -14.30 15.10
N GLY A 74 -9.55 -14.28 14.34
CA GLY A 74 -10.81 -14.92 14.68
C GLY A 74 -11.42 -15.63 13.46
N PRO A 75 -12.51 -16.38 13.66
CA PRO A 75 -13.20 -17.09 12.57
C PRO A 75 -13.70 -16.15 11.46
N ASP A 76 -14.03 -14.92 11.81
CA ASP A 76 -14.43 -13.81 10.92
C ASP A 76 -13.32 -13.35 9.98
N ARG A 77 -12.07 -13.74 10.23
CA ARG A 77 -10.92 -13.40 9.38
C ARG A 77 -10.44 -14.55 8.52
N ARG A 78 -11.16 -15.68 8.54
CA ARG A 78 -10.78 -16.86 7.77
C ARG A 78 -10.91 -16.56 6.27
N CYS A 79 -9.89 -16.88 5.52
CA CYS A 79 -9.84 -16.68 4.07
C CYS A 79 -9.57 -17.99 3.33
N LEU A 80 -9.65 -17.93 2.01
CA LEU A 80 -9.32 -19.05 1.14
C LEU A 80 -7.84 -19.46 1.32
N PRO A 81 -7.50 -20.72 1.01
CA PRO A 81 -6.12 -21.19 0.97
C PRO A 81 -5.24 -20.31 0.08
N ILE A 82 -3.96 -20.18 0.46
CA ILE A 82 -3.02 -19.32 -0.28
C ILE A 82 -2.87 -19.74 -1.74
N ASP A 83 -2.99 -21.04 -2.04
CA ASP A 83 -2.88 -21.59 -3.40
C ASP A 83 -4.07 -21.17 -4.29
N GLU A 84 -5.23 -20.89 -3.67
CA GLU A 84 -6.40 -20.34 -4.34
C GLU A 84 -6.30 -18.82 -4.48
N LEU A 85 -5.80 -18.13 -3.43
CA LEU A 85 -5.60 -16.67 -3.40
C LEU A 85 -4.44 -16.16 -4.28
N LEU A 86 -3.44 -17.02 -4.53
CA LEU A 86 -2.25 -16.72 -5.34
C LEU A 86 -2.18 -17.63 -6.57
N ASN A 87 -3.33 -18.09 -7.05
CA ASN A 87 -3.42 -18.81 -8.31
C ASN A 87 -2.76 -17.98 -9.44
N SER A 88 -2.06 -18.64 -10.37
CA SER A 88 -1.33 -17.98 -11.47
C SER A 88 -2.22 -17.04 -12.31
N SER A 89 -3.52 -17.36 -12.43
CA SER A 89 -4.52 -16.50 -13.07
C SER A 89 -4.79 -15.19 -12.30
N GLN A 90 -4.68 -15.19 -10.98
CA GLN A 90 -4.83 -13.99 -10.16
C GLN A 90 -3.53 -13.20 -10.04
N LEU A 91 -2.37 -13.87 -10.04
CA LEU A 91 -1.06 -13.22 -9.99
C LEU A 91 -0.75 -12.36 -11.23
N THR A 92 -1.36 -12.70 -12.38
CA THR A 92 -1.25 -11.92 -13.62
C THR A 92 -2.13 -10.67 -13.62
N MET A 93 -3.07 -10.54 -12.68
CA MET A 93 -3.90 -9.35 -12.56
C MET A 93 -3.15 -8.19 -11.90
N PRO A 94 -3.48 -6.93 -12.26
CA PRO A 94 -2.97 -5.76 -11.56
C PRO A 94 -3.20 -5.83 -10.05
N LYS A 95 -2.20 -5.40 -9.28
CA LYS A 95 -2.19 -5.45 -7.80
C LYS A 95 -3.48 -4.93 -7.15
N ILE A 96 -4.05 -3.85 -7.68
CA ILE A 96 -5.29 -3.26 -7.15
C ILE A 96 -6.54 -4.09 -7.43
N GLN A 97 -6.56 -4.84 -8.54
CA GLN A 97 -7.66 -5.75 -8.85
C GLN A 97 -7.59 -6.99 -7.95
N ARG A 98 -6.37 -7.46 -7.66
CA ARG A 98 -6.13 -8.57 -6.72
C ARG A 98 -6.67 -8.28 -5.33
N ALA A 99 -6.59 -7.04 -4.85
CA ALA A 99 -7.10 -6.64 -3.55
C ALA A 99 -8.58 -6.99 -3.32
N LYS A 100 -9.40 -6.96 -4.39
CA LYS A 100 -10.83 -7.32 -4.32
C LYS A 100 -11.06 -8.79 -3.96
N PHE A 101 -10.11 -9.67 -4.26
CA PHE A 101 -10.20 -11.11 -3.98
C PHE A 101 -9.68 -11.47 -2.59
N TYR A 102 -8.96 -10.56 -1.93
CA TYR A 102 -8.52 -10.73 -0.55
C TYR A 102 -9.60 -10.41 0.47
N HIS A 103 -10.65 -9.70 0.04
CA HIS A 103 -11.83 -9.42 0.84
C HIS A 103 -12.91 -10.49 0.60
N ILE A 104 -13.06 -11.41 1.53
CA ILE A 104 -14.21 -12.33 1.61
C ILE A 104 -14.66 -12.30 3.08
N PRO A 105 -15.98 -12.17 3.35
CA PRO A 105 -16.55 -11.46 4.50
C PRO A 105 -16.33 -12.12 5.87
#